data_AF-A0A9C9T966-F1
#
_entry.id   AF-A0A9C9T966-F1
#
_cell.length_a   1.000
_cell.length_b   1.000
_cell.length_c   1.000
_cell.angle_alpha   90.00
_cell.angle_beta   90.00
_cell.angle_gamma   90.00
#
_symmetry.space_group_name_H-M   'P 1'
#
loop_
_entity.id
_entity.type
_entity.pdbx_description
1 polymer ?
#
loop_
_entity_poly.entity_id
_entity_poly.type
_entity_poly.pdbx_seq_one_letter_code
_entity_poly.pdbx_strand_id
1 'polypeptide(L)'
;MALFRIDHTPRTVKMNLPLYLLLPDPGQMQEIPLMKRKVLYLLHGLSDDGSAWQRFSAIETIARNYNLVVVMPSVGRSFYVDQPNGQAYFSYLMEELPAYLR
;
A
#
# COMPACT_ATOMS: atom_id res chain seq x y z
N MET A 1 -3.39 0.85 -15.45
CA MET A 1 -2.74 0.63 -14.17
C MET A 1 -3.01 -0.81 -13.84
N ALA A 2 -1.97 -1.58 -13.55
CA ALA A 2 -2.13 -2.91 -13.03
C ALA A 2 -2.45 -2.80 -11.54
N LEU A 3 -3.55 -3.40 -11.14
CA LEU A 3 -3.98 -3.51 -9.75
C LEU A 3 -3.51 -4.86 -9.18
N PHE A 4 -2.72 -4.81 -8.12
CA PHE A 4 -2.33 -5.98 -7.35
C PHE A 4 -2.98 -5.92 -5.98
N ARG A 5 -3.64 -7.02 -5.58
CA ARG A 5 -4.03 -7.27 -4.20
C ARG A 5 -3.18 -8.42 -3.68
N ILE A 6 -2.51 -8.20 -2.56
CA ILE A 6 -1.70 -9.18 -1.86
C ILE A 6 -2.31 -9.39 -0.49
N ASP A 7 -2.80 -10.58 -0.21
CA ASP A 7 -3.21 -10.98 1.14
C ASP A 7 -1.99 -11.62 1.82
N HIS A 8 -1.39 -10.93 2.79
CA HIS A 8 -0.17 -11.38 3.47
C HIS A 8 -0.31 -11.30 4.99
N THR A 9 0.53 -12.02 5.72
CA THR A 9 0.53 -12.04 7.19
C THR A 9 1.83 -11.44 7.71
N PRO A 10 1.90 -10.11 7.95
CA PRO A 10 3.10 -9.50 8.50
C PRO A 10 3.47 -10.11 9.85
N ARG A 11 4.76 -10.35 10.07
CA ARG A 11 5.29 -10.93 11.31
C ARG A 11 5.03 -10.02 12.51
N THR A 12 5.14 -8.71 12.31
CA THR A 12 4.90 -7.67 13.33
C THR A 12 3.43 -7.61 13.77
N VAL A 13 2.49 -7.79 12.85
CA VAL A 13 1.04 -7.70 13.13
C VAL A 13 0.42 -9.05 13.50
N LYS A 14 0.95 -10.16 12.96
CA LYS A 14 0.50 -11.54 13.23
C LYS A 14 -0.95 -11.79 12.78
N MET A 15 -1.40 -11.06 11.76
CA MET A 15 -2.74 -11.15 11.18
C MET A 15 -2.61 -11.08 9.66
N ASN A 16 -3.46 -11.81 8.93
CA ASN A 16 -3.55 -11.64 7.48
C ASN A 16 -4.22 -10.28 7.17
N LEU A 17 -3.57 -9.47 6.34
CA LEU A 17 -4.00 -8.14 5.94
C LEU A 17 -3.98 -8.02 4.41
N PRO A 18 -4.96 -7.33 3.80
CA PRO A 18 -4.87 -7.01 2.38
C PRO A 18 -3.97 -5.80 2.16
N LEU A 19 -3.09 -5.90 1.17
CA LEU A 19 -2.24 -4.84 0.65
C LEU A 19 -2.59 -4.59 -0.82
N TYR A 20 -2.84 -3.33 -1.18
CA TYR A 20 -3.16 -2.96 -2.55
C TYR A 20 -2.02 -2.16 -3.18
N LEU A 21 -1.65 -2.50 -4.42
CA LEU A 21 -0.67 -1.75 -5.19
C LEU A 21 -1.23 -1.37 -6.56
N LEU A 22 -0.91 -0.16 -7.00
CA LEU A 22 -1.15 0.30 -8.36
C LEU A 22 0.18 0.50 -9.05
N LEU A 23 0.40 -0.26 -10.14
CA LEU A 23 1.59 -0.19 -10.96
C LEU A 23 1.25 0.35 -12.36
N PRO A 24 2.14 1.14 -12.99
CA PRO A 24 1.99 1.49 -14.40
C PRO A 24 1.91 0.25 -15.30
N ASP A 25 1.06 0.29 -16.33
CA ASP A 25 0.97 -0.80 -17.31
C ASP A 25 2.28 -0.88 -18.13
N PRO A 26 2.70 -2.07 -18.61
CA PRO A 26 3.92 -2.23 -19.41
C PRO A 26 4.01 -1.23 -20.58
N GLY A 27 2.92 -1.02 -21.32
CA GLY A 27 2.87 -0.05 -22.43
C GLY A 27 2.98 1.43 -22.03
N GLN A 28 2.83 1.74 -20.74
CA GLN A 28 2.98 3.09 -20.17
C GLN A 28 4.31 3.25 -19.41
N MET A 29 5.20 2.24 -19.45
CA MET A 29 6.44 2.29 -18.69
C MET A 29 7.46 3.29 -19.25
N GLN A 30 7.36 3.72 -20.52
CA GLN A 30 8.28 4.68 -21.16
C GLN A 30 9.76 4.35 -20.90
N GLU A 31 10.11 3.06 -20.88
CA GLU A 31 11.45 2.53 -20.55
C GLU A 31 11.97 2.86 -19.14
N ILE A 32 11.16 3.47 -18.27
CA ILE A 32 11.51 3.72 -16.86
C ILE A 32 11.08 2.50 -16.03
N PRO A 33 12.04 1.73 -15.48
CA PRO A 33 11.73 0.57 -14.64
C PRO A 33 10.97 0.99 -13.38
N LEU A 34 10.13 0.09 -12.83
CA LEU A 34 9.37 0.32 -11.60
C LEU A 34 10.25 0.81 -10.44
N MET A 35 11.44 0.25 -10.27
CA MET A 35 12.41 0.63 -9.22
C MET A 35 12.86 2.11 -9.28
N LYS A 36 12.74 2.78 -10.43
CA LYS A 36 13.11 4.18 -10.60
C LYS A 36 11.91 5.13 -10.50
N ARG A 37 10.70 4.60 -10.27
CA ARG A 37 9.48 5.41 -10.18
C ARG A 37 9.26 5.93 -8.77
N LYS A 38 8.60 7.09 -8.70
CA LYS A 38 8.15 7.66 -7.43
C LYS A 38 7.07 6.76 -6.83
N VAL A 39 7.24 6.45 -5.56
CA VAL A 39 6.32 5.62 -4.78
C VAL A 39 5.54 6.52 -3.83
N LEU A 40 4.22 6.40 -3.84
CA LEU A 40 3.31 7.03 -2.89
C LEU A 40 2.74 5.96 -1.96
N TYR A 41 3.01 6.10 -0.66
CA TYR A 41 2.28 5.37 0.38
C TYR A 41 1.02 6.17 0.73
N LEU A 42 -0.16 5.60 0.45
CA LEU A 42 -1.44 6.28 0.62
C LEU A 42 -2.26 5.56 1.70
N LEU A 43 -2.31 6.19 2.87
CA LEU A 43 -2.83 5.61 4.12
C LEU A 43 -4.34 5.86 4.26
N HIS A 44 -5.10 4.88 4.74
CA HIS A 44 -6.57 4.96 4.86
C HIS A 44 -7.06 5.68 6.14
N GLY A 45 -8.37 5.94 6.21
CA GLY A 45 -9.01 6.55 7.37
C GLY A 45 -9.41 5.54 8.46
N LEU A 46 -9.98 6.05 9.56
CA LEU A 46 -10.57 5.20 10.59
C LEU A 46 -11.76 4.39 10.03
N SER A 47 -11.79 3.09 10.33
CA SER A 47 -12.82 2.11 9.90
C SER A 47 -12.63 1.49 8.52
N ASP A 48 -11.69 2.01 7.73
CA ASP A 48 -11.39 1.53 6.39
C ASP A 48 -10.24 0.50 6.37
N ASP A 49 -9.93 0.03 5.17
CA ASP A 49 -8.73 -0.73 4.82
C ASP A 49 -8.07 -0.13 3.56
N GLY A 50 -7.02 -0.77 3.03
CA GLY A 50 -6.30 -0.31 1.85
C GLY A 50 -7.14 -0.17 0.56
N SER A 51 -8.34 -0.76 0.50
CA SER A 51 -9.24 -0.63 -0.65
C SER A 51 -9.94 0.74 -0.73
N ALA A 52 -9.96 1.52 0.35
CA ALA A 52 -10.78 2.72 0.46
C ALA A 52 -10.50 3.72 -0.66
N TRP A 53 -9.24 3.92 -1.03
CA TRP A 53 -8.86 4.86 -2.07
C TRP A 53 -9.36 4.47 -3.46
N GLN A 54 -9.46 3.18 -3.77
CA GLN A 54 -10.07 2.72 -5.03
C GLN A 54 -11.59 2.88 -5.01
N ARG A 55 -12.22 2.64 -3.86
CA ARG A 55 -13.69 2.69 -3.72
C ARG A 55 -14.24 4.11 -3.69
N PHE A 56 -13.48 5.04 -3.12
CA PHE A 56 -13.98 6.39 -2.78
C PHE A 56 -13.21 7.52 -3.46
N SER A 57 -12.31 7.21 -4.40
CA SER A 57 -11.59 8.21 -5.18
C SER A 57 -11.24 7.72 -6.58
N ALA A 58 -10.69 8.60 -7.42
CA ALA A 58 -10.17 8.26 -8.75
C ALA A 58 -8.65 7.99 -8.73
N ILE A 59 -8.12 7.35 -7.67
CA ILE A 59 -6.68 7.22 -7.45
C ILE A 59 -5.94 6.57 -8.62
N GLU A 60 -6.54 5.61 -9.32
CA GLU A 60 -5.90 4.97 -10.49
C GLU A 60 -5.63 5.95 -11.64
N THR A 61 -6.60 6.81 -11.93
CA THR A 61 -6.47 7.83 -12.98
C THR A 61 -5.45 8.87 -12.57
N ILE A 62 -5.48 9.31 -11.31
CA ILE A 62 -4.51 10.28 -10.77
C ILE A 62 -3.10 9.68 -10.82
N ALA A 63 -2.89 8.47 -10.31
CA ALA A 63 -1.59 7.80 -10.29
C ALA A 63 -1.01 7.64 -11.70
N ARG A 64 -1.84 7.30 -12.69
CA ARG A 64 -1.45 7.23 -14.11
C ARG A 64 -0.92 8.57 -14.61
N ASN A 65 -1.63 9.67 -14.36
CA ASN A 65 -1.25 11.00 -14.84
C ASN A 65 0.07 11.49 -14.25
N TYR A 66 0.39 11.07 -13.02
CA TYR A 66 1.63 11.43 -12.33
C TYR A 66 2.72 10.35 -12.41
N ASN A 67 2.51 9.27 -13.18
CA ASN A 67 3.46 8.17 -13.33
C ASN A 67 3.89 7.48 -12.01
N LEU A 68 2.98 7.43 -11.04
CA LEU A 68 3.25 6.92 -9.68
C LEU A 68 3.05 5.41 -9.56
N VAL A 69 3.86 4.79 -8.71
CA VAL A 69 3.50 3.56 -8.01
C VAL A 69 2.77 3.95 -6.73
N VAL A 70 1.62 3.35 -6.45
CA VAL A 70 0.86 3.61 -5.22
C VAL A 70 0.80 2.35 -4.37
N VAL A 71 1.17 2.47 -3.10
CA VAL A 71 1.07 1.42 -2.09
C VAL A 71 0.00 1.83 -1.08
N MET A 72 -1.04 1.00 -0.93
CA MET A 72 -2.18 1.24 -0.05
C MET A 72 -2.28 0.09 0.96
N PRO A 73 -1.56 0.20 2.10
CA PRO A 73 -1.57 -0.83 3.14
C PRO A 73 -2.84 -0.77 3.98
N SER A 74 -3.22 -1.90 4.57
CA SER A 74 -4.26 -1.96 5.60
C SER A 74 -3.63 -2.06 6.98
N VAL A 75 -4.13 -1.31 7.95
CA VAL A 75 -3.61 -1.32 9.34
C VAL A 75 -4.71 -1.42 10.40
N GLY A 76 -5.91 -1.85 10.01
CA GLY A 76 -7.06 -1.91 10.90
C GLY A 76 -7.37 -0.56 11.55
N ARG A 77 -7.92 -0.57 12.77
CA ARG A 77 -8.21 0.66 13.54
C ARG A 77 -7.06 1.04 14.48
N SER A 78 -5.81 0.89 14.01
CA SER A 78 -4.62 1.04 14.84
C SER A 78 -4.13 2.47 15.02
N PHE A 79 -4.68 3.45 14.29
CA PHE A 79 -4.10 4.80 14.22
C PHE A 79 -2.62 4.81 13.82
N TYR A 80 -2.18 3.79 13.07
CA TYR A 80 -0.79 3.63 12.65
C TYR A 80 0.19 3.48 13.82
N VAL A 81 -0.27 3.07 15.01
CA VAL A 81 0.60 2.84 16.16
C VAL A 81 0.64 1.37 16.57
N ASP A 82 1.77 0.97 17.16
CA ASP A 82 1.89 -0.34 17.78
C ASP A 82 0.92 -0.46 18.96
N GLN A 83 0.13 -1.53 18.95
CA GLN A 83 -0.97 -1.71 19.90
C GLN A 83 -0.51 -2.47 21.14
N PRO A 84 -1.06 -2.19 22.34
CA PRO A 84 -0.75 -2.92 23.56
C PRO A 84 -1.03 -4.43 23.51
N ASN A 85 -1.88 -4.88 22.57
CA ASN A 85 -2.19 -6.28 22.33
C ASN A 85 -1.07 -7.03 21.55
N GLY A 86 0.07 -6.38 21.29
CA GLY A 86 1.23 -6.97 20.63
C GLY A 86 1.13 -7.04 19.10
N GLN A 87 0.16 -6.35 18.50
CA GLN A 87 0.08 -6.10 17.06
C GLN A 87 0.84 -4.80 16.73
N ALA A 88 2.02 -4.93 16.15
CA ALA A 88 2.91 -3.81 15.88
C ALA A 88 2.69 -3.21 14.47
N TYR A 89 1.61 -2.43 14.32
CA TYR A 89 1.24 -1.80 13.04
C TYR A 89 2.17 -0.67 12.59
N PHE A 90 2.81 0.06 13.52
CA PHE A 90 3.80 1.08 13.17
C PHE A 90 5.08 0.43 12.65
N SER A 91 5.57 -0.59 13.36
CA SER A 91 6.73 -1.38 12.90
C SER A 91 6.47 -2.03 11.54
N TYR A 92 5.25 -2.55 11.32
CA TYR A 92 4.84 -3.06 10.01
C TYR A 92 5.00 -2.01 8.92
N LEU A 93 4.41 -0.82 9.12
CA LEU A 93 4.36 0.21 8.08
C LEU A 93 5.73 0.82 7.80
N MET A 94 6.55 1.00 8.83
CA MET A 94 7.82 1.74 8.73
C MET A 94 9.03 0.86 8.42
N GLU A 95 8.99 -0.42 8.78
CA GLU A 95 10.16 -1.31 8.66
C GLU A 95 9.85 -2.53 7.79
N GLU A 96 8.86 -3.33 8.18
CA GLU A 96 8.60 -4.62 7.54
C GLU A 96 8.08 -4.47 6.11
N LEU A 97 7.07 -3.61 5.89
CA LEU A 97 6.45 -3.42 4.59
C LEU A 97 7.43 -2.80 3.57
N PRO A 98 8.18 -1.72 3.88
CA PRO A 98 9.18 -1.18 2.97
C PRO A 98 10.29 -2.18 2.65
N ALA A 99 10.74 -2.99 3.61
CA ALA A 99 11.71 -4.05 3.37
C ALA A 99 11.15 -5.17 2.49
N TYR A 100 9.87 -5.50 2.64
CA TYR A 100 9.18 -6.52 1.84
C TYR A 100 8.97 -6.11 0.37
N LEU A 101 8.77 -4.81 0.10
CA LEU A 101 8.53 -4.27 -1.24
C LEU A 101 9.80 -3.83 -1.99
N ARG A 102 10.97 -3.90 -1.35
CA ARG A 102 12.25 -3.49 -1.92
C ARG A 102 12.84 -4.55 -2.84
#